data_AF-A0A7C6X2E7-F1
#
_entry.id   AF-A0A7C6X2E7-F1
#
_cell.length_a   1.000
_cell.length_b   1.000
_cell.length_c   1.000
_cell.angle_alpha   90.00
_cell.angle_beta   90.00
_cell.angle_gamma   90.00
#
_symmetry.space_group_name_H-M   'P 1'
#
loop_
_entity.id
_entity.type
_entity.pdbx_description
1 polymer ?
#
loop_
_entity_poly.entity_id
_entity_poly.type
_entity_poly.pdbx_seq_one_letter_code
_entity_poly.pdbx_strand_id
1 'polypeptide(L)'
;MRTRLKDRLLHLVLRAQPAFRVCPAPRIQPAFRVQSVVGDQAGHVKLSSVPSGASNTNGAAFLLIMVLTVGLVLGLTACRTNKSEGSALTPTEEEVISAFRQAELVYSWFTGYNQIEVDSNSVAYVTGDPYYEVRQEDVTSRKELYEHLCSYFPEALAQELIDHKVRDGHLFVDIEGRLYVFGGHVGIYTYDMVETELDIDYVSNAKIILSASISWNLDGKVHNCTYDYLYEKDESGKWVFTNFQLPAKLCVESAF
;
A
#
# COMPACT_ATOMS: atom_id res chain seq x y z
N MET A 1 -43.52 0.80 2.56
CA MET A 1 -42.80 1.46 3.67
C MET A 1 -41.27 1.42 3.54
N ARG A 2 -40.67 0.41 2.88
CA ARG A 2 -39.20 0.29 2.66
C ARG A 2 -38.54 1.37 1.78
N THR A 3 -39.26 1.97 0.83
CA THR A 3 -38.71 2.97 -0.10
C THR A 3 -38.52 4.36 0.53
N ARG A 4 -39.39 4.76 1.46
CA ARG A 4 -39.36 6.11 2.05
C ARG A 4 -38.24 6.36 3.07
N LEU A 5 -37.59 5.31 3.57
CA LEU A 5 -36.45 5.44 4.51
C LEU A 5 -35.12 5.57 3.76
N LYS A 6 -34.93 4.82 2.66
CA LYS A 6 -33.79 4.99 1.74
C LYS A 6 -33.73 6.42 1.18
N ASP A 7 -34.88 6.95 0.74
CA ASP A 7 -34.95 8.30 0.19
C ASP A 7 -34.71 9.39 1.24
N ARG A 8 -35.07 9.16 2.51
CA ARG A 8 -34.87 10.13 3.60
C ARG A 8 -33.43 10.20 4.09
N LEU A 9 -32.69 9.09 4.07
CA LEU A 9 -31.25 9.09 4.37
C LEU A 9 -30.43 9.61 3.20
N LEU A 10 -30.77 9.29 1.95
CA LEU A 10 -30.18 9.96 0.78
C LEU A 10 -30.41 11.49 0.82
N HIS A 11 -31.60 11.94 1.23
CA HIS A 11 -31.91 13.38 1.34
C HIS A 11 -31.22 14.10 2.51
N LEU A 12 -30.93 13.39 3.62
CA LEU A 12 -30.14 13.94 4.72
C LEU A 12 -28.65 13.98 4.39
N VAL A 13 -28.16 13.01 3.62
CA VAL A 13 -26.79 12.97 3.08
C VAL A 13 -26.55 14.04 2.01
N LEU A 14 -27.54 14.37 1.18
CA LEU A 14 -27.42 15.41 0.14
C LEU A 14 -27.64 16.86 0.64
N ARG A 15 -28.25 17.07 1.81
CA ARG A 15 -28.56 18.43 2.33
C ARG A 15 -27.50 19.01 3.26
N ALA A 16 -26.46 18.26 3.61
CA ALA A 16 -25.35 18.74 4.43
C ALA A 16 -24.19 19.30 3.59
N GLN A 17 -24.49 20.09 2.54
CA GLN A 17 -23.48 20.92 1.87
C GLN A 17 -23.49 22.34 2.42
N PRO A 18 -22.70 22.67 3.45
CA PRO A 18 -22.17 24.02 3.57
C PRO A 18 -20.99 24.18 2.59
N ALA A 19 -20.82 25.39 2.08
CA ALA A 19 -19.70 25.78 1.22
C ALA A 19 -18.36 25.29 1.82
N PHE A 20 -17.61 24.50 1.03
CA PHE A 20 -16.38 23.88 1.47
C PHE A 20 -15.31 24.93 1.81
N ARG A 21 -14.95 25.01 3.09
CA ARG A 21 -13.62 25.44 3.51
C ARG A 21 -12.72 24.21 3.49
N VAL A 22 -11.59 24.33 2.80
CA VAL A 22 -10.48 23.37 2.86
C VAL A 22 -9.99 23.32 4.32
N CYS A 23 -10.29 22.23 5.02
CA CYS A 23 -9.72 21.97 6.35
C CYS A 23 -8.36 21.30 6.17
N PRO A 24 -7.31 21.74 6.87
CA PRO A 24 -6.01 21.06 6.86
C PRO A 24 -6.10 19.68 7.55
N ALA A 25 -5.34 18.72 7.03
CA ALA A 25 -5.32 17.32 7.43
C ALA A 25 -5.04 17.13 8.94
N PRO A 26 -5.78 16.26 9.65
CA PRO A 26 -5.43 15.87 11.01
C PRO A 26 -4.19 14.95 11.02
N ARG A 27 -3.29 15.21 11.97
CA ARG A 27 -2.12 14.36 12.27
C ARG A 27 -2.60 13.00 12.77
N ILE A 28 -2.30 11.95 12.00
CA ILE A 28 -2.47 10.55 12.41
C ILE A 28 -1.40 10.24 13.49
N GLN A 29 -1.84 9.89 14.70
CA GLN A 29 -1.02 9.17 15.67
C GLN A 29 -1.51 7.72 15.73
N PRO A 30 -0.67 6.72 15.43
CA PRO A 30 -1.01 5.34 15.73
C PRO A 30 -0.85 5.11 17.23
N ALA A 31 -1.96 4.85 17.91
CA ALA A 31 -1.94 4.29 19.26
C ALA A 31 -1.87 2.76 19.14
N PHE A 32 -0.67 2.19 19.26
CA PHE A 32 -0.58 0.77 19.64
C PHE A 32 0.59 0.49 20.57
N ARG A 33 0.28 -0.28 21.61
CA ARG A 33 1.15 -0.64 22.74
C ARG A 33 1.65 -2.06 22.51
N VAL A 34 2.91 -2.21 22.14
CA VAL A 34 3.61 -3.50 22.14
C VAL A 34 4.12 -3.75 23.57
N GLN A 35 3.72 -4.84 24.21
CA GLN A 35 4.40 -5.34 25.41
C GLN A 35 5.46 -6.38 24.97
N SER A 36 6.73 -6.01 25.05
CA SER A 36 7.85 -6.96 25.00
C SER A 36 8.54 -7.03 26.37
N VAL A 37 8.53 -8.21 26.99
CA VAL A 37 9.24 -8.52 28.24
C VAL A 37 10.52 -9.27 27.88
N VAL A 38 11.67 -8.59 27.89
CA VAL A 38 13.05 -9.13 28.06
C VAL A 38 13.91 -7.90 28.42
N GLY A 39 14.61 -7.79 29.54
CA GLY A 39 15.63 -8.69 30.07
C GLY A 39 16.96 -7.94 30.01
N ASP A 40 17.37 -7.47 31.17
CA ASP A 40 18.48 -6.59 31.50
C ASP A 40 19.87 -7.17 31.13
N GLN A 41 20.77 -6.38 30.53
CA GLN A 41 22.08 -6.01 31.12
C GLN A 41 23.11 -5.48 30.11
N ALA A 42 23.85 -4.50 30.64
CA ALA A 42 24.85 -3.64 30.06
C ALA A 42 26.22 -4.30 29.83
N GLY A 43 27.04 -3.67 28.97
CA GLY A 43 28.44 -4.05 28.79
C GLY A 43 29.23 -3.10 27.91
N HIS A 44 29.49 -1.89 28.39
CA HIS A 44 30.49 -0.95 27.87
C HIS A 44 31.91 -1.53 28.03
N VAL A 45 32.72 -1.64 26.97
CA VAL A 45 34.19 -1.55 27.08
C VAL A 45 34.77 -0.80 25.86
N LYS A 46 35.73 0.06 26.19
CA LYS A 46 36.31 1.17 25.45
C LYS A 46 37.64 0.76 24.80
N LEU A 47 38.00 1.47 23.72
CA LEU A 47 39.24 1.37 22.95
C LEU A 47 40.55 1.47 23.76
N SER A 48 41.57 0.75 23.31
CA SER A 48 42.99 1.17 23.15
C SER A 48 43.74 0.00 22.51
N SER A 49 44.79 0.08 21.69
CA SER A 49 45.64 1.13 21.14
C SER A 49 46.63 0.41 20.23
N VAL A 50 46.99 1.03 19.10
CA VAL A 50 48.10 0.61 18.23
C VAL A 50 49.45 0.86 18.93
N PRO A 51 50.49 0.07 18.63
CA PRO A 51 51.78 0.69 18.40
C PRO A 51 52.42 0.28 17.07
N SER A 52 52.95 1.30 16.40
CA SER A 52 53.80 1.26 15.23
C SER A 52 55.16 0.61 15.53
N GLY A 53 55.70 -0.12 14.56
CA GLY A 53 57.09 -0.60 14.57
C GLY A 53 57.59 -0.81 13.15
N ALA A 54 58.39 0.13 12.65
CA ALA A 54 59.05 0.10 11.36
C ALA A 54 60.24 -0.89 11.36
N SER A 55 60.49 -1.56 10.23
CA SER A 55 61.80 -2.12 9.91
C SER A 55 61.86 -2.53 8.43
N ASN A 56 62.72 -1.86 7.67
CA ASN A 56 63.05 -2.16 6.29
C ASN A 56 63.72 -3.53 6.16
N THR A 57 63.36 -4.31 5.15
CA THR A 57 64.32 -5.12 4.35
C THR A 57 63.59 -5.82 3.18
N ASN A 58 64.27 -5.85 2.03
CA ASN A 58 64.06 -6.78 0.90
C ASN A 58 63.02 -6.39 -0.18
N GLY A 59 63.47 -5.53 -1.10
CA GLY A 59 62.82 -5.14 -2.36
C GLY A 59 62.66 -6.26 -3.42
N ALA A 60 62.55 -7.52 -2.99
CA ALA A 60 62.19 -8.65 -3.86
C ALA A 60 60.86 -9.32 -3.45
N ALA A 61 60.34 -9.01 -2.25
CA ALA A 61 59.06 -9.55 -1.77
C ALA A 61 57.84 -8.74 -2.25
N PHE A 62 58.04 -7.50 -2.69
CA PHE A 62 56.94 -6.62 -3.12
C PHE A 62 56.32 -6.97 -4.48
N LEU A 63 57.07 -7.64 -5.37
CA LEU A 63 56.55 -8.05 -6.68
C LEU A 63 55.71 -9.33 -6.63
N LEU A 64 55.98 -10.23 -5.67
CA LEU A 64 55.19 -11.45 -5.49
C LEU A 64 53.85 -11.19 -4.78
N ILE A 65 53.79 -10.22 -3.87
CA ILE A 65 52.55 -9.86 -3.16
C ILE A 65 51.57 -9.13 -4.10
N MET A 66 52.04 -8.29 -5.03
CA MET A 66 51.16 -7.62 -6.01
C MET A 66 50.57 -8.57 -7.05
N VAL A 67 51.27 -9.64 -7.44
CA VAL A 67 50.71 -10.66 -8.35
C VAL A 67 49.67 -11.54 -7.63
N LEU A 68 49.85 -11.78 -6.32
CA LEU A 68 48.88 -12.52 -5.50
C LEU A 68 47.65 -11.69 -5.12
N THR A 69 47.75 -10.37 -4.97
CA THR A 69 46.57 -9.51 -4.73
C THR A 69 45.78 -9.23 -6.01
N VAL A 70 46.43 -9.07 -7.16
CA VAL A 70 45.73 -8.91 -8.45
C VAL A 70 45.07 -10.23 -8.91
N GLY A 71 45.67 -11.39 -8.60
CA GLY A 71 45.04 -12.70 -8.82
C GLY A 71 43.84 -13.00 -7.91
N LEU A 72 43.85 -12.52 -6.66
CA LEU A 72 42.72 -12.65 -5.74
C LEU A 72 41.56 -11.70 -6.08
N VAL A 73 41.85 -10.55 -6.70
CA VAL A 73 40.82 -9.59 -7.13
C VAL A 73 40.19 -9.96 -8.48
N LEU A 74 40.85 -10.78 -9.31
CA LEU A 74 40.28 -11.28 -10.58
C LEU A 74 39.68 -12.70 -10.47
N GLY A 75 39.82 -13.38 -9.32
CA GLY A 75 39.27 -14.72 -9.06
C GLY A 75 37.94 -14.76 -8.27
N LEU A 76 37.39 -13.61 -7.87
CA LEU A 76 36.12 -13.52 -7.11
C LEU A 76 34.91 -13.08 -7.94
N THR A 77 35.03 -13.00 -9.27
CA THR A 77 33.90 -12.76 -10.20
C THR A 77 33.43 -14.03 -10.90
N ALA A 78 33.47 -15.18 -10.21
CA ALA A 78 32.87 -16.44 -10.68
C ALA A 78 31.93 -17.09 -9.65
N CYS A 79 31.37 -16.30 -8.73
CA CYS A 79 30.12 -16.60 -8.05
C CYS A 79 29.16 -15.42 -8.25
N ARG A 80 28.84 -15.09 -9.52
CA ARG A 80 27.46 -14.69 -9.77
C ARG A 80 26.66 -15.95 -9.54
N THR A 81 26.16 -16.07 -8.31
CA THR A 81 24.94 -16.80 -8.00
C THR A 81 24.03 -16.63 -9.20
N ASN A 82 23.77 -17.73 -9.89
CA ASN A 82 22.56 -17.87 -10.67
C ASN A 82 21.45 -17.50 -9.69
N LYS A 83 21.01 -16.25 -9.75
CA LYS A 83 19.73 -15.83 -9.20
C LYS A 83 18.77 -16.64 -10.05
N SER A 84 18.44 -17.82 -9.52
CA SER A 84 17.46 -18.71 -10.10
C SER A 84 16.19 -17.89 -10.19
N GLU A 85 15.93 -17.37 -11.38
CA GLU A 85 14.58 -17.05 -11.82
C GLU A 85 13.76 -18.33 -11.60
N GLY A 86 12.66 -18.23 -10.85
CA GLY A 86 11.74 -19.35 -10.67
C GLY A 86 11.56 -19.91 -9.25
N SER A 87 11.76 -19.12 -8.19
CA SER A 87 11.08 -19.39 -6.92
C SER A 87 10.79 -18.08 -6.22
N ALA A 88 9.67 -17.43 -6.61
CA ALA A 88 9.06 -16.42 -5.78
C ALA A 88 8.67 -17.11 -4.46
N LEU A 89 9.50 -16.89 -3.43
CA LEU A 89 9.30 -17.36 -2.08
C LEU A 89 7.85 -17.05 -1.65
N THR A 90 7.23 -17.99 -0.95
CA THR A 90 5.93 -17.74 -0.31
C THR A 90 6.08 -16.51 0.60
N PRO A 91 5.19 -15.50 0.48
CA PRO A 91 5.26 -14.29 1.29
C PRO A 91 5.20 -14.61 2.79
N THR A 92 5.86 -13.80 3.62
CA THR A 92 5.68 -13.88 5.08
C THR A 92 4.36 -13.25 5.52
N GLU A 93 3.95 -13.49 6.76
CA GLU A 93 2.73 -12.89 7.33
C GLU A 93 2.76 -11.36 7.26
N GLU A 94 3.89 -10.76 7.62
CA GLU A 94 4.09 -9.31 7.54
C GLU A 94 4.00 -8.78 6.11
N GLU A 95 4.50 -9.54 5.12
CA GLU A 95 4.41 -9.17 3.71
C GLU A 95 2.97 -9.24 3.21
N VAL A 96 2.20 -10.27 3.59
CA VAL A 96 0.78 -10.40 3.23
C VAL A 96 -0.04 -9.26 3.86
N ILE A 97 0.17 -8.96 5.15
CA ILE A 97 -0.53 -7.87 5.84
C ILE A 97 -0.18 -6.53 5.19
N SER A 98 1.10 -6.28 4.91
CA SER A 98 1.53 -5.05 4.25
C SER A 98 0.91 -4.91 2.86
N ALA A 99 0.91 -5.98 2.06
CA ALA A 99 0.26 -6.00 0.75
C ALA A 99 -1.24 -5.72 0.85
N PHE A 100 -1.93 -6.31 1.83
CA PHE A 100 -3.35 -6.06 2.10
C PHE A 100 -3.62 -4.58 2.41
N ARG A 101 -2.82 -3.97 3.27
CA ARG A 101 -2.98 -2.54 3.64
C ARG A 101 -2.74 -1.60 2.47
N GLN A 102 -1.76 -1.92 1.62
CA GLN A 102 -1.53 -1.15 0.39
C GLN A 102 -2.67 -1.34 -0.61
N ALA A 103 -3.16 -2.57 -0.81
CA ALA A 103 -4.32 -2.83 -1.64
C ALA A 103 -5.57 -2.08 -1.14
N GLU A 104 -5.81 -2.08 0.17
CA GLU A 104 -6.90 -1.31 0.81
C GLU A 104 -6.78 0.19 0.51
N LEU A 105 -5.59 0.77 0.72
CA LEU A 105 -5.32 2.17 0.44
C LEU A 105 -5.56 2.51 -1.04
N VAL A 106 -4.94 1.78 -1.96
CA VAL A 106 -5.02 2.05 -3.40
C VAL A 106 -6.46 1.89 -3.90
N TYR A 107 -7.17 0.84 -3.49
CA TYR A 107 -8.56 0.63 -3.86
C TYR A 107 -9.45 1.77 -3.34
N SER A 108 -9.17 2.27 -2.13
CA SER A 108 -9.98 3.30 -1.49
C SER A 108 -10.00 4.66 -2.20
N TRP A 109 -9.01 4.94 -3.07
CA TRP A 109 -8.96 6.12 -3.93
C TRP A 109 -10.11 6.15 -4.95
N PHE A 110 -10.65 4.98 -5.33
CA PHE A 110 -11.70 4.85 -6.34
C PHE A 110 -13.11 4.89 -5.76
N THR A 111 -13.24 4.70 -4.46
CA THR A 111 -14.53 4.49 -3.80
C THR A 111 -14.99 5.64 -2.90
N GLY A 112 -14.17 6.70 -2.77
CA GLY A 112 -14.48 7.82 -1.88
C GLY A 112 -14.43 7.44 -0.39
N TYR A 113 -13.60 6.45 -0.04
CA TYR A 113 -13.31 6.09 1.36
C TYR A 113 -11.97 6.65 1.84
N ASN A 114 -11.02 6.87 0.93
CA ASN A 114 -9.82 7.65 1.19
C ASN A 114 -9.53 8.58 0.01
N GLN A 115 -8.59 9.48 0.18
CA GLN A 115 -8.19 10.44 -0.83
C GLN A 115 -6.74 10.19 -1.25
N ILE A 116 -6.49 10.10 -2.55
CA ILE A 116 -5.14 10.16 -3.12
C ILE A 116 -4.56 11.56 -2.91
N GLU A 117 -3.25 11.68 -2.64
CA GLU A 117 -2.64 12.99 -2.42
C GLU A 117 -2.77 13.89 -3.67
N VAL A 118 -3.14 15.15 -3.47
CA VAL A 118 -3.36 16.12 -4.57
C VAL A 118 -2.76 17.49 -4.25
N ASP A 119 -2.43 18.25 -5.29
CA ASP A 119 -2.19 19.68 -5.21
C ASP A 119 -3.51 20.46 -5.29
N SER A 120 -3.98 20.99 -4.16
CA SER A 120 -5.18 21.82 -4.14
C SER A 120 -5.05 23.14 -4.90
N ASN A 121 -3.83 23.57 -5.25
CA ASN A 121 -3.57 24.78 -6.02
C ASN A 121 -3.43 24.52 -7.53
N SER A 122 -3.27 23.25 -7.96
CA SER A 122 -3.19 22.87 -9.38
C SER A 122 -4.52 22.28 -9.81
N VAL A 123 -5.41 23.14 -10.33
CA VAL A 123 -6.74 22.76 -10.79
C VAL A 123 -6.86 22.93 -12.31
N ALA A 124 -7.38 21.88 -12.96
CA ALA A 124 -7.82 21.91 -14.35
C ALA A 124 -9.34 21.73 -14.42
N TYR A 125 -9.98 22.25 -15.48
CA TYR A 125 -11.41 22.09 -15.69
C TYR A 125 -11.67 21.26 -16.94
N VAL A 126 -12.36 20.13 -16.78
CA VAL A 126 -12.77 19.24 -17.88
C VAL A 126 -14.28 19.27 -17.95
N THR A 127 -14.83 19.80 -19.04
CA THR A 127 -16.28 19.94 -19.24
C THR A 127 -16.97 20.73 -18.10
N GLY A 128 -16.25 21.67 -17.49
CA GLY A 128 -16.75 22.50 -16.38
C GLY A 128 -16.57 21.88 -14.99
N ASP A 129 -16.12 20.64 -14.88
CA ASP A 129 -15.83 19.99 -13.62
C ASP A 129 -14.36 20.17 -13.19
N PRO A 130 -14.09 20.41 -11.90
CA PRO A 130 -12.73 20.60 -11.41
C PRO A 130 -11.99 19.27 -11.29
N TYR A 131 -10.71 19.28 -11.63
CA TYR A 131 -9.78 18.17 -11.52
C TYR A 131 -8.50 18.67 -10.85
N TYR A 132 -7.98 17.94 -9.88
CA TYR A 132 -6.78 18.32 -9.11
C TYR A 132 -5.60 17.43 -9.46
N GLU A 133 -4.43 18.03 -9.61
CA GLU A 133 -3.20 17.29 -9.94
C GLU A 133 -2.86 16.32 -8.81
N VAL A 134 -2.58 15.06 -9.17
CA VAL A 134 -2.18 14.01 -8.24
C VAL A 134 -0.72 14.21 -7.85
N ARG A 135 -0.42 14.13 -6.54
CA ARG A 135 0.94 14.23 -5.95
C ARG A 135 1.36 12.92 -5.29
N GLN A 136 0.99 11.81 -5.89
CA GLN A 136 1.42 10.49 -5.45
C GLN A 136 2.80 10.19 -6.03
N GLU A 137 3.75 9.81 -5.17
CA GLU A 137 5.08 9.37 -5.62
C GLU A 137 4.95 8.19 -6.58
N ASP A 138 5.74 8.19 -7.65
CA ASP A 138 5.76 7.17 -8.72
C ASP A 138 4.46 7.00 -9.52
N VAL A 139 3.47 7.90 -9.38
CA VAL A 139 2.22 7.85 -10.15
C VAL A 139 1.91 9.22 -10.76
N THR A 140 2.38 9.44 -11.99
CA THR A 140 2.26 10.72 -12.71
C THR A 140 1.32 10.68 -13.91
N SER A 141 0.86 9.49 -14.31
CA SER A 141 -0.09 9.28 -15.42
C SER A 141 -1.11 8.17 -15.12
N ARG A 142 -2.22 8.12 -15.88
CA ARG A 142 -3.20 7.01 -15.79
C ARG A 142 -2.56 5.66 -16.09
N LYS A 143 -1.58 5.64 -16.99
CA LYS A 143 -0.83 4.43 -17.33
C LYS A 143 -0.04 3.92 -16.11
N GLU A 144 0.70 4.80 -15.45
CA GLU A 144 1.45 4.43 -14.23
C GLU A 144 0.52 4.05 -13.08
N LEU A 145 -0.63 4.73 -12.94
CA LEU A 145 -1.66 4.34 -11.96
C LEU A 145 -2.21 2.93 -12.25
N TYR A 146 -2.44 2.60 -13.52
CA TYR A 146 -2.85 1.24 -13.91
C TYR A 146 -1.77 0.20 -13.60
N GLU A 147 -0.50 0.49 -13.91
CA GLU A 147 0.63 -0.40 -13.57
C GLU A 147 0.76 -0.60 -12.05
N HIS A 148 0.55 0.48 -11.27
CA HIS A 148 0.52 0.44 -9.82
C HIS A 148 -0.66 -0.40 -9.29
N LEU A 149 -1.86 -0.25 -9.86
CA LEU A 149 -3.01 -1.10 -9.54
C LEU A 149 -2.74 -2.57 -9.82
N CYS A 150 -2.15 -2.88 -10.97
CA CYS A 150 -1.78 -4.24 -11.32
C CYS A 150 -0.81 -4.85 -10.32
N SER A 151 -0.06 -4.04 -9.53
CA SER A 151 0.82 -4.55 -8.45
C SER A 151 0.07 -5.26 -7.31
N TYR A 152 -1.22 -4.97 -7.14
CA TYR A 152 -2.07 -5.53 -6.08
C TYR A 152 -3.26 -6.35 -6.60
N PHE A 153 -3.70 -6.10 -7.83
CA PHE A 153 -4.94 -6.65 -8.37
C PHE A 153 -4.73 -7.33 -9.72
N PRO A 154 -5.58 -8.30 -10.10
CA PRO A 154 -5.65 -8.80 -11.47
C PRO A 154 -5.94 -7.66 -12.45
N GLU A 155 -5.42 -7.79 -13.68
CA GLU A 155 -5.60 -6.80 -14.75
C GLU A 155 -7.06 -6.41 -14.97
N ALA A 156 -7.98 -7.39 -14.92
CA ALA A 156 -9.41 -7.14 -15.07
C ALA A 156 -9.97 -6.15 -14.03
N LEU A 157 -9.57 -6.30 -12.75
CA LEU A 157 -10.00 -5.41 -11.68
C LEU A 157 -9.27 -4.05 -11.77
N ALA A 158 -7.98 -4.05 -12.08
CA ALA A 158 -7.23 -2.81 -12.31
C ALA A 158 -7.84 -1.98 -13.45
N GLN A 159 -8.28 -2.64 -14.53
CA GLN A 159 -8.95 -2.01 -15.66
C GLN A 159 -10.33 -1.46 -15.27
N GLU A 160 -11.12 -2.20 -14.49
CA GLU A 160 -12.40 -1.72 -13.96
C GLU A 160 -12.22 -0.44 -13.13
N LEU A 161 -11.19 -0.41 -12.27
CA LEU A 161 -10.89 0.74 -11.42
C LEU A 161 -10.43 1.95 -12.25
N ILE A 162 -9.49 1.78 -13.18
CA ILE A 162 -8.99 2.91 -13.99
C ILE A 162 -10.09 3.49 -14.90
N ASP A 163 -11.04 2.66 -15.33
CA ASP A 163 -12.17 3.07 -16.15
C ASP A 163 -13.35 3.61 -15.36
N HIS A 164 -13.26 3.66 -14.02
CA HIS A 164 -14.30 4.21 -13.16
C HIS A 164 -14.70 5.61 -13.62
N LYS A 165 -16.00 5.79 -13.84
CA LYS A 165 -16.59 7.04 -14.33
C LYS A 165 -17.28 7.80 -13.21
N VAL A 166 -17.05 9.12 -13.19
CA VAL A 166 -17.76 10.06 -12.33
C VAL A 166 -18.39 11.11 -13.23
N ARG A 167 -19.71 11.26 -13.12
CA ARG A 167 -20.52 12.06 -14.05
C ARG A 167 -20.28 11.61 -15.50
N ASP A 168 -19.89 12.53 -16.37
CA ASP A 168 -19.68 12.29 -17.80
C ASP A 168 -18.23 11.94 -18.14
N GLY A 169 -17.32 11.90 -17.16
CA GLY A 169 -15.89 11.68 -17.33
C GLY A 169 -15.33 10.50 -16.54
N HIS A 170 -14.03 10.23 -16.71
CA HIS A 170 -13.29 9.30 -15.84
C HIS A 170 -12.89 9.99 -14.54
N LEU A 171 -12.80 9.20 -13.46
CA LEU A 171 -12.33 9.68 -12.15
C LEU A 171 -10.92 10.27 -12.25
N PHE A 172 -10.03 9.58 -12.95
CA PHE A 172 -8.67 10.03 -13.22
C PHE A 172 -8.53 10.42 -14.70
N VAL A 173 -7.77 11.47 -15.02
CA VAL A 173 -7.55 11.93 -16.39
C VAL A 173 -6.11 12.40 -16.56
N ASP A 174 -5.54 12.17 -17.74
CA ASP A 174 -4.25 12.75 -18.10
C ASP A 174 -4.46 14.11 -18.78
N ILE A 175 -3.82 15.16 -18.27
CA ILE A 175 -3.85 16.51 -18.83
C ILE A 175 -2.41 16.97 -18.97
N GLU A 176 -1.97 17.22 -20.20
CA GLU A 176 -0.59 17.64 -20.52
C GLU A 176 0.50 16.71 -19.94
N GLY A 177 0.22 15.40 -19.91
CA GLY A 177 1.16 14.40 -19.41
C GLY A 177 1.24 14.29 -17.88
N ARG A 178 0.31 14.94 -17.15
CA ARG A 178 0.17 14.83 -15.69
C ARG A 178 -1.18 14.21 -15.34
N LEU A 179 -1.21 13.44 -14.26
CA LEU A 179 -2.41 12.80 -13.73
C LEU A 179 -3.22 13.78 -12.88
N TYR A 180 -4.52 13.85 -13.16
CA TYR A 180 -5.47 14.59 -12.36
C TYR A 180 -6.62 13.69 -11.90
N VAL A 181 -7.20 14.00 -10.73
CA VAL A 181 -8.36 13.31 -10.16
C VAL A 181 -9.55 14.27 -10.04
N PHE A 182 -10.76 13.75 -10.29
CA PHE A 182 -11.99 14.52 -10.22
C PHE A 182 -12.21 15.12 -8.82
N GLY A 183 -12.45 16.43 -8.80
CA GLY A 183 -12.74 17.19 -7.60
C GLY A 183 -14.14 16.90 -7.05
N GLY A 184 -14.23 16.58 -5.76
CA GLY A 184 -15.49 16.22 -5.11
C GLY A 184 -15.72 14.72 -4.97
N HIS A 185 -14.78 13.88 -5.42
CA HIS A 185 -14.71 12.45 -5.08
C HIS A 185 -14.09 12.18 -3.70
N VAL A 186 -14.35 13.09 -2.75
CA VAL A 186 -13.67 13.14 -1.44
C VAL A 186 -14.06 11.95 -0.58
N GLY A 187 -13.11 11.46 0.24
CA GLY A 187 -13.34 10.50 1.32
C GLY A 187 -14.48 10.95 2.25
N ILE A 188 -15.67 10.34 2.15
CA ILE A 188 -16.84 10.74 2.97
C ILE A 188 -16.83 10.01 4.32
N TYR A 189 -16.05 8.94 4.46
CA TYR A 189 -16.08 8.07 5.63
C TYR A 189 -14.67 7.70 6.10
N THR A 190 -14.28 8.14 7.30
CA THR A 190 -13.12 7.59 8.01
C THR A 190 -13.57 6.43 8.89
N TYR A 191 -12.82 5.33 8.90
CA TYR A 191 -13.15 4.08 9.61
C TYR A 191 -12.76 4.08 11.08
N ASP A 192 -12.81 5.23 11.74
CA ASP A 192 -12.34 5.39 13.13
C ASP A 192 -13.20 4.58 14.15
N MET A 193 -14.23 3.88 13.67
CA MET A 193 -15.17 3.07 14.46
C MET A 193 -15.16 1.57 14.06
N VAL A 194 -14.17 1.12 13.29
CA VAL A 194 -14.07 -0.27 12.82
C VAL A 194 -12.83 -0.92 13.42
N GLU A 195 -13.02 -2.04 14.11
CA GLU A 195 -11.93 -2.92 14.54
C GLU A 195 -11.78 -4.05 13.51
N THR A 196 -10.55 -4.34 13.11
CA THR A 196 -10.25 -5.41 12.14
C THR A 196 -9.17 -6.32 12.68
N GLU A 197 -9.51 -7.60 12.83
CA GLU A 197 -8.59 -8.69 13.15
C GLU A 197 -8.29 -9.46 11.87
N LEU A 198 -7.02 -9.77 11.63
CA LEU A 198 -6.56 -10.49 10.44
C LEU A 198 -6.02 -11.85 10.86
N ASP A 199 -6.42 -12.88 10.13
CA ASP A 199 -5.89 -14.25 10.25
C ASP A 199 -5.43 -14.72 8.86
N ILE A 200 -4.35 -15.50 8.80
CA ILE A 200 -3.72 -15.90 7.54
C ILE A 200 -3.57 -17.41 7.46
N ASP A 201 -4.17 -18.00 6.43
CA ASP A 201 -4.05 -19.41 6.12
C ASP A 201 -3.29 -19.64 4.80
N TYR A 202 -2.19 -20.38 4.88
CA TYR A 202 -1.33 -20.73 3.75
C TYR A 202 -1.84 -22.01 3.09
N VAL A 203 -2.82 -21.87 2.20
CA VAL A 203 -3.48 -23.00 1.53
C VAL A 203 -2.53 -23.74 0.57
N SER A 204 -1.67 -23.03 -0.16
CA SER A 204 -0.68 -23.63 -1.06
C SER A 204 0.47 -22.67 -1.39
N ASN A 205 1.43 -23.12 -2.20
CA ASN A 205 2.52 -22.28 -2.71
C ASN A 205 2.08 -21.20 -3.75
N ALA A 206 0.80 -21.18 -4.10
CA ALA A 206 0.19 -20.25 -5.04
C ALA A 206 -1.11 -19.59 -4.52
N LYS A 207 -1.51 -19.88 -3.28
CA LYS A 207 -2.75 -19.37 -2.67
C LYS A 207 -2.61 -19.19 -1.17
N ILE A 208 -2.96 -18.00 -0.71
CA ILE A 208 -3.08 -17.60 0.70
C ILE A 208 -4.50 -17.05 0.88
N ILE A 209 -5.14 -17.39 2.00
CA ILE A 209 -6.40 -16.80 2.43
C ILE A 209 -6.10 -15.85 3.59
N LEU A 210 -6.47 -14.58 3.45
CA LEU A 210 -6.44 -13.60 4.52
C LEU A 210 -7.87 -13.34 4.98
N SER A 211 -8.21 -13.82 6.17
CA SER A 211 -9.53 -13.68 6.76
C SER A 211 -9.58 -12.41 7.60
N ALA A 212 -10.37 -11.43 7.19
CA ALA A 212 -10.59 -10.20 7.95
C ALA A 212 -11.88 -10.31 8.75
N SER A 213 -11.77 -10.37 10.07
CA SER A 213 -12.89 -10.25 10.99
C SER A 213 -13.08 -8.79 11.37
N ILE A 214 -14.18 -8.22 10.93
CA ILE A 214 -14.47 -6.79 11.03
C ILE A 214 -15.61 -6.60 12.03
N SER A 215 -15.43 -5.69 12.98
CA SER A 215 -16.48 -5.33 13.93
C SER A 215 -16.67 -3.81 14.02
N TRP A 216 -17.92 -3.37 14.15
CA TRP A 216 -18.27 -1.95 14.26
C TRP A 216 -19.47 -1.73 15.16
N ASN A 217 -19.55 -0.55 15.76
CA ASN A 217 -20.67 -0.14 16.60
C ASN A 217 -21.58 0.85 15.85
N LEU A 218 -22.87 0.52 15.76
CA LEU A 218 -23.89 1.42 15.23
C LEU A 218 -25.02 1.52 16.25
N ASP A 219 -25.29 2.74 16.74
CA ASP A 219 -26.34 3.04 17.72
C ASP A 219 -26.29 2.15 18.99
N GLY A 220 -25.07 1.81 19.45
CA GLY A 220 -24.86 0.99 20.64
C GLY A 220 -24.98 -0.52 20.39
N LYS A 221 -25.24 -0.95 19.15
CA LYS A 221 -25.24 -2.36 18.75
C LYS A 221 -23.94 -2.70 18.05
N VAL A 222 -23.29 -3.77 18.50
CA VAL A 222 -22.11 -4.32 17.83
C VAL A 222 -22.56 -5.19 16.67
N HIS A 223 -21.98 -4.91 15.51
CA HIS A 223 -22.11 -5.70 14.29
C HIS A 223 -20.76 -6.32 13.95
N ASN A 224 -20.79 -7.48 13.29
CA ASN A 224 -19.59 -8.15 12.83
C ASN A 224 -19.82 -8.77 11.45
N CYS A 225 -18.75 -8.88 10.68
CA CYS A 225 -18.69 -9.67 9.47
C CYS A 225 -17.27 -10.22 9.30
N THR A 226 -17.16 -11.31 8.55
CA THR A 226 -15.87 -11.88 8.17
C THR A 226 -15.81 -11.96 6.66
N TYR A 227 -14.65 -11.66 6.08
CA TYR A 227 -14.41 -11.79 4.66
C TYR A 227 -13.04 -12.37 4.37
N ASP A 228 -13.03 -13.34 3.45
CA ASP A 228 -11.84 -14.05 3.05
C ASP A 228 -11.29 -13.43 1.76
N TYR A 229 -10.17 -12.75 1.88
CA TYR A 229 -9.40 -12.22 0.76
C TYR A 229 -8.51 -13.32 0.19
N LEU A 230 -8.64 -13.56 -1.12
CA LEU A 230 -7.85 -14.52 -1.87
C LEU A 230 -6.60 -13.82 -2.40
N TYR A 231 -5.44 -14.16 -1.84
CA TYR A 231 -4.14 -13.68 -2.31
C TYR A 231 -3.45 -14.81 -3.08
N GLU A 232 -3.42 -14.69 -4.40
CA GLU A 232 -3.08 -15.78 -5.32
C GLU A 232 -1.99 -15.35 -6.31
N LYS A 233 -1.19 -16.31 -6.78
CA LYS A 233 -0.26 -16.06 -7.90
C LYS A 233 -1.04 -15.95 -9.21
N ASP A 234 -0.83 -14.87 -9.94
CA ASP A 234 -1.29 -14.71 -11.31
C ASP A 234 -0.47 -15.57 -12.29
N GLU A 235 -0.81 -15.48 -13.58
CA GLU A 235 -0.11 -16.22 -14.65
C GLU A 235 1.38 -15.85 -14.78
N SER A 236 1.77 -14.67 -14.31
CA SER A 236 3.16 -14.20 -14.27
C SER A 236 3.93 -14.69 -13.03
N GLY A 237 3.23 -15.33 -12.08
CA GLY A 237 3.77 -15.81 -10.82
C GLY A 237 3.80 -14.75 -9.71
N LYS A 238 3.13 -13.61 -9.91
CA LYS A 238 3.05 -12.50 -8.96
C LYS A 238 1.81 -12.63 -8.08
N TRP A 239 1.94 -12.32 -6.80
CA TRP A 239 0.84 -12.38 -5.85
C TRP A 239 -0.08 -11.16 -5.99
N VAL A 240 -1.39 -11.39 -6.13
CA VAL A 240 -2.43 -10.36 -6.25
C VAL A 240 -3.71 -10.78 -5.52
N PHE A 241 -4.52 -9.81 -5.12
CA PHE A 241 -5.83 -10.07 -4.50
C PHE A 241 -6.92 -10.26 -5.56
N THR A 242 -7.44 -11.47 -5.71
CA THR A 242 -8.34 -11.83 -6.84
C THR A 242 -9.82 -11.52 -6.59
N ASN A 243 -10.20 -11.27 -5.33
CA ASN A 243 -11.59 -10.97 -4.94
C ASN A 243 -11.67 -9.72 -4.03
N PHE A 244 -10.81 -8.73 -4.24
CA PHE A 244 -10.70 -7.61 -3.31
C PHE A 244 -11.99 -6.76 -3.24
N GLN A 245 -12.39 -6.42 -2.01
CA GLN A 245 -13.45 -5.46 -1.70
C GLN A 245 -13.03 -4.65 -0.48
N LEU A 246 -13.55 -3.43 -0.32
CA LEU A 246 -13.25 -2.68 0.90
C LEU A 246 -13.99 -3.25 2.11
N PRO A 247 -13.30 -3.40 3.26
CA PRO A 247 -13.92 -3.78 4.52
C PRO A 247 -15.22 -3.05 4.82
N ALA A 248 -15.29 -1.73 4.61
CA ALA A 248 -16.51 -1.02 4.97
C ALA A 248 -17.64 -1.08 3.96
N LYS A 249 -17.34 -1.43 2.70
CA LYS A 249 -18.43 -1.82 1.79
C LYS A 249 -19.16 -3.02 2.38
N LEU A 250 -18.42 -3.98 2.94
CA LEU A 250 -18.98 -5.14 3.63
C LEU A 250 -19.75 -4.72 4.90
N CYS A 251 -19.26 -3.76 5.68
CA CYS A 251 -20.00 -3.24 6.85
C CYS A 251 -21.36 -2.63 6.46
N VAL A 252 -21.40 -1.84 5.37
CA VAL A 252 -22.65 -1.24 4.89
C VAL A 252 -23.60 -2.31 4.35
N GLU A 253 -23.10 -3.26 3.56
CA GLU A 253 -23.92 -4.31 2.95
C GLU A 253 -24.47 -5.30 3.97
N SER A 254 -23.75 -5.60 5.05
CA SER A 254 -24.16 -6.53 6.10
C SER A 254 -25.06 -5.91 7.18
N ALA A 255 -25.16 -4.58 7.24
CA ALA A 255 -26.04 -3.88 8.19
C ALA A 255 -27.53 -3.89 7.80
N PHE A 256 -27.87 -4.30 6.57
CA PHE A 256 -29.23 -4.24 6.00
C PHE A 256 -29.70 -5.57 5.41
#